data_AF-A0A955T339-F1
#
_entry.id   AF-A0A955T339-F1
#
_cell.length_a   1.000
_cell.length_b   1.000
_cell.length_c   1.000
_cell.angle_alpha   90.00
_cell.angle_beta   90.00
_cell.angle_gamma   90.00
#
_symmetry.space_group_name_H-M   'P 1'
#
loop_
_entity.id
_entity.type
_entity.pdbx_description
1 polymer ?
#
loop_
_entity_poly.entity_id
_entity_poly.type
_entity_poly.pdbx_seq_one_letter_code
_entity_poly.pdbx_strand_id
1 'polypeptide(L)'
;SEPIETLPEGVIRIMDLKCPDSGEMNKNLWSNLEHLNKRDEVKFVIATEKDFDWAAEVVLREKLDELVKAVLFSPVFGQIDPQKMVAWILERKLPVRFQLQMHKFIWEPEARGV
;
A
#
# COMPACT_ATOMS: atom_id res chain seq x y z
N SER A 1 4.44 -1.09 -12.86
CA SER A 1 2.99 -1.28 -12.82
C SER A 1 2.49 -1.28 -14.22
N GLU A 2 1.55 -2.17 -14.54
CA GLU A 2 0.89 -2.19 -15.84
C GLU A 2 -0.26 -1.18 -15.87
N PRO A 3 -0.67 -0.68 -17.04
CA PRO A 3 -1.87 0.14 -17.18
C PRO A 3 -3.13 -0.60 -16.74
N ILE A 4 -4.04 0.09 -16.05
CA ILE A 4 -5.28 -0.53 -15.51
C ILE A 4 -6.57 -0.06 -16.18
N GLU A 5 -6.49 0.85 -17.16
CA GLU A 5 -7.63 1.44 -17.86
C GLU A 5 -8.56 0.39 -18.49
N THR A 6 -7.99 -0.69 -19.02
CA THR A 6 -8.72 -1.73 -19.76
C THR A 6 -9.33 -2.81 -18.88
N LEU A 7 -9.17 -2.74 -17.55
CA LEU A 7 -9.73 -3.73 -16.63
C LEU A 7 -11.28 -3.64 -16.62
N PRO A 8 -12.00 -4.78 -16.61
CA PRO A 8 -13.46 -4.78 -16.59
C PRO A 8 -14.05 -3.98 -15.43
N GLU A 9 -15.16 -3.27 -15.65
CA GLU A 9 -15.78 -2.38 -14.65
C GLU A 9 -16.14 -3.08 -13.32
N GLY A 10 -16.45 -4.38 -13.38
CA GLY A 10 -16.86 -5.15 -12.20
C GLY A 10 -15.74 -5.49 -11.20
N VAL A 11 -14.47 -5.36 -11.59
CA VAL A 11 -13.36 -5.75 -10.70
C VAL A 11 -13.11 -4.70 -9.62
N ILE A 12 -12.69 -5.17 -8.44
CA ILE A 12 -12.12 -4.31 -7.39
C ILE A 12 -10.61 -4.40 -7.51
N ARG A 13 -9.95 -3.24 -7.60
CA ARG A 13 -8.52 -3.14 -7.79
C ARG A 13 -7.86 -2.83 -6.45
N ILE A 14 -6.77 -3.53 -6.16
CA ILE A 14 -5.87 -3.20 -5.06
C ILE A 14 -4.55 -2.85 -5.70
N MET A 15 -4.28 -1.56 -5.86
CA MET A 15 -3.08 -1.07 -6.54
C MET A 15 -1.92 -0.94 -5.56
N ASP A 16 -0.80 -1.60 -5.85
CA ASP A 16 0.45 -1.40 -5.11
C ASP A 16 1.17 -0.13 -5.58
N LEU A 17 1.41 0.81 -4.66
CA LEU A 17 2.42 1.86 -4.84
C LEU A 17 3.72 1.42 -4.17
N LYS A 18 4.80 1.39 -4.95
CA LYS A 18 6.11 0.90 -4.55
C LYS A 18 6.88 2.00 -3.83
N CYS A 19 7.23 1.73 -2.57
CA CYS A 19 8.04 2.64 -1.74
C CYS A 19 9.51 2.68 -2.21
N PRO A 20 10.27 3.72 -1.85
CA PRO A 20 11.69 3.88 -2.24
C PRO A 20 12.55 2.63 -1.97
N ASP A 21 12.45 2.03 -0.79
CA ASP A 21 13.35 0.94 -0.39
C ASP A 21 12.96 -0.41 -1.03
N SER A 22 11.84 -0.46 -1.77
CA SER A 22 11.52 -1.61 -2.61
C SER A 22 12.45 -1.74 -3.82
N GLY A 23 13.21 -0.70 -4.17
CA GLY A 23 14.03 -0.64 -5.39
C GLY A 23 13.24 -0.55 -6.69
N GLU A 24 11.91 -0.41 -6.61
CA GLU A 24 10.99 -0.50 -7.75
C GLU A 24 10.09 0.74 -7.86
N MET A 25 10.42 1.81 -7.14
CA MET A 25 9.64 3.06 -7.13
C MET A 25 9.49 3.68 -8.53
N ASN A 26 10.51 3.52 -9.38
CA ASN A 26 10.48 3.95 -10.79
C ASN A 26 9.49 3.16 -11.66
N LYS A 27 8.99 2.01 -11.18
CA LYS A 27 7.94 1.24 -11.86
C LYS A 27 6.53 1.71 -11.48
N ASN A 28 6.37 2.68 -10.57
CA ASN A 28 5.05 3.25 -10.30
C ASN A 28 4.52 3.99 -11.53
N LEU A 29 3.33 3.60 -11.98
CA LEU A 29 2.62 4.27 -13.07
C LEU A 29 1.54 5.17 -12.47
N TRP A 30 1.89 6.43 -12.19
CA TRP A 30 1.03 7.37 -11.45
C TRP A 30 -0.29 7.67 -12.13
N SER A 31 -0.34 7.65 -13.47
CA SER A 31 -1.58 7.82 -14.23
C SER A 31 -2.65 6.78 -13.90
N ASN A 32 -2.27 5.62 -13.34
CA ASN A 32 -3.25 4.63 -12.86
C ASN A 32 -4.16 5.18 -11.75
N LEU A 33 -3.73 6.18 -10.98
CA LEU A 33 -4.58 6.80 -9.95
C LEU A 33 -5.86 7.40 -10.55
N GLU A 34 -5.82 7.90 -11.78
CA GLU A 34 -6.96 8.51 -12.47
C GLU A 34 -8.07 7.49 -12.80
N HIS A 35 -7.76 6.19 -12.77
CA HIS A 35 -8.69 5.12 -13.08
C HIS A 35 -9.25 4.40 -11.84
N LEU A 36 -8.82 4.81 -10.64
CA LEU A 36 -9.31 4.25 -9.38
C LEU A 36 -10.60 4.94 -8.93
N ASN A 37 -11.41 4.22 -8.16
CA ASN A 37 -12.65 4.75 -7.59
C ASN A 37 -12.89 4.29 -6.15
N LYS A 38 -14.04 4.68 -5.58
CA LYS A 38 -14.46 4.40 -4.19
C LYS A 38 -14.67 2.93 -3.84
N ARG A 39 -14.52 2.02 -4.79
CA ARG A 39 -14.54 0.56 -4.57
C ARG A 39 -13.14 -0.03 -4.47
N ASP A 40 -12.15 0.67 -5.01
CA ASP A 40 -10.76 0.23 -5.10
C ASP A 40 -9.99 0.55 -3.82
N GLU A 41 -8.76 0.05 -3.73
CA GLU A 41 -7.84 0.26 -2.61
C GLU A 41 -6.43 0.54 -3.15
N VAL A 42 -5.65 1.32 -2.39
CA VAL A 42 -4.21 1.53 -2.65
C VAL A 42 -3.43 0.92 -1.51
N LYS A 43 -2.37 0.18 -1.81
CA LYS A 43 -1.56 -0.52 -0.82
C LYS A 43 -0.10 -0.10 -0.91
N PHE A 44 0.50 0.08 0.26
CA PHE A 44 1.93 0.29 0.45
C PHE A 44 2.49 -0.85 1.29
N VAL A 45 3.56 -1.48 0.80
CA VAL A 45 4.36 -2.42 1.57
C VAL A 45 5.64 -1.70 2.01
N ILE A 46 5.75 -1.43 3.31
CA ILE A 46 6.70 -0.47 3.90
C ILE A 46 7.82 -1.24 4.59
N ALA A 47 9.06 -1.00 4.15
CA ALA A 47 10.26 -1.67 4.67
C ALA A 47 10.93 -0.91 5.81
N THR A 48 10.85 0.43 5.78
CA THR A 48 11.56 1.31 6.72
C THR A 48 10.70 2.49 7.19
N GLU A 49 11.22 3.26 8.15
CA GLU A 49 10.61 4.52 8.59
C GLU A 49 10.61 5.58 7.47
N LYS A 50 11.64 5.60 6.62
CA LYS A 50 11.70 6.46 5.43
C LYS A 50 10.61 6.10 4.42
N ASP A 51 10.36 4.81 4.20
CA ASP A 51 9.23 4.37 3.36
C ASP A 51 7.89 4.82 3.97
N PHE A 52 7.75 4.77 5.30
CA PHE A 52 6.54 5.19 5.98
C PHE A 52 6.28 6.69 5.77
N ASP A 53 7.28 7.54 5.99
CA ASP A 53 7.16 8.97 5.80
C ASP A 53 6.83 9.32 4.33
N TRP A 54 7.52 8.69 3.39
CA TRP A 54 7.24 8.86 1.97
C TRP A 54 5.81 8.44 1.62
N ALA A 55 5.36 7.28 2.10
CA ALA A 55 4.00 6.80 1.85
C ALA A 55 2.96 7.74 2.46
N ALA A 56 3.20 8.25 3.67
CA ALA A 56 2.33 9.24 4.32
C ALA A 56 2.23 10.54 3.51
N GLU A 57 3.35 11.05 2.99
CA GLU A 57 3.36 12.22 2.10
C GLU A 57 2.56 11.98 0.82
N VAL A 58 2.70 10.81 0.19
CA VAL A 58 1.94 10.44 -1.01
C VAL A 58 0.44 10.40 -0.71
N VAL A 59 0.03 9.79 0.41
CA VAL A 59 -1.39 9.73 0.83
C VAL A 59 -1.99 11.12 0.92
N LEU A 60 -1.30 12.04 1.60
CA LEU A 60 -1.80 13.40 1.82
C LEU A 60 -1.75 14.25 0.55
N ARG A 61 -0.69 14.14 -0.25
CA ARG A 61 -0.50 14.92 -1.49
C ARG A 61 -1.52 14.55 -2.55
N GLU A 62 -1.74 13.25 -2.77
CA GLU A 62 -2.67 12.73 -3.79
C GLU A 62 -4.09 12.56 -3.24
N LYS A 63 -4.32 12.85 -1.95
CA LYS A 63 -5.60 12.68 -1.24
C LYS A 63 -6.20 11.29 -1.44
N LEU A 64 -5.38 10.26 -1.25
CA LEU A 64 -5.76 8.89 -1.62
C LEU A 64 -6.96 8.38 -0.82
N ASP A 65 -7.14 8.83 0.42
CA ASP A 65 -8.31 8.52 1.25
C ASP A 65 -9.61 9.15 0.70
N GLU A 66 -9.51 10.27 -0.01
CA GLU A 66 -10.61 10.88 -0.76
C GLU A 66 -10.83 10.24 -2.15
N LEU A 67 -9.89 9.45 -2.65
CA LEU A 67 -9.99 8.80 -3.96
C LEU A 67 -10.57 7.38 -3.86
N VAL A 68 -10.03 6.56 -2.97
CA VAL A 68 -10.32 5.13 -2.88
C VAL A 68 -11.11 4.74 -1.62
N LYS A 69 -11.52 3.47 -1.52
CA LYS A 69 -12.23 2.93 -0.34
C LYS A 69 -11.34 2.89 0.90
N ALA A 70 -10.07 2.58 0.68
CA ALA A 70 -9.07 2.44 1.73
C ALA A 70 -7.66 2.59 1.16
N VAL A 71 -6.79 3.21 1.96
CA VAL A 71 -5.36 3.11 1.80
C VAL A 71 -4.83 2.12 2.83
N LEU A 72 -4.03 1.15 2.39
CA LEU A 72 -3.54 0.05 3.21
C LEU A 72 -2.04 0.20 3.44
N PHE A 73 -1.63 0.21 4.70
CA PHE A 73 -0.22 0.18 5.10
C PHE A 73 0.10 -1.20 5.66
N SER A 74 1.08 -1.86 5.05
CA SER A 74 1.54 -3.20 5.42
C SER A 74 3.04 -3.20 5.71
N PRO A 75 3.49 -3.72 6.86
CA PRO A 75 4.91 -3.89 7.13
C PRO A 75 5.48 -5.01 6.27
N VAL A 76 6.68 -4.82 5.73
CA VAL A 76 7.46 -5.96 5.24
C VAL A 76 7.68 -6.91 6.41
N PHE A 77 7.30 -8.17 6.21
CA PHE A 77 7.40 -9.21 7.22
C PHE A 77 8.83 -9.32 7.77
N GLY A 78 8.96 -9.30 9.10
CA GLY A 78 10.23 -9.41 9.80
C GLY A 78 11.12 -8.15 9.77
N GLN A 79 10.74 -7.08 9.05
CA GLN A 79 11.54 -5.84 9.00
C GLN A 79 11.01 -4.73 9.92
N ILE A 80 9.68 -4.57 9.98
CA ILE A 80 9.03 -3.63 10.89
C ILE A 80 8.11 -4.41 11.82
N ASP A 81 8.26 -4.18 13.13
CA ASP A 81 7.28 -4.65 14.11
C ASP A 81 5.90 -4.04 13.81
N PRO A 82 4.86 -4.86 13.58
CA PRO A 82 3.48 -4.41 13.43
C PRO A 82 3.04 -3.36 14.45
N GLN A 83 3.43 -3.51 15.72
CA GLN A 83 3.07 -2.56 16.77
C GLN A 83 3.68 -1.18 16.53
N LYS A 84 4.94 -1.14 16.07
CA LYS A 84 5.64 0.10 15.74
C LYS A 84 4.94 0.85 14.59
N MET A 85 4.55 0.13 13.54
CA MET A 85 3.83 0.75 12.42
C MET A 85 2.46 1.29 12.85
N VAL A 86 1.69 0.54 13.65
CA VAL A 86 0.41 1.02 14.18
C VAL A 86 0.60 2.28 15.03
N ALA A 87 1.63 2.32 15.88
CA ALA A 87 1.94 3.50 16.68
C ALA A 87 2.22 4.73 15.81
N TRP A 88 3.01 4.59 14.74
CA TRP A 88 3.27 5.68 13.80
C TRP A 88 2.00 6.19 13.10
N ILE A 89 1.10 5.28 12.67
CA ILE A 89 -0.19 5.64 12.06
C ILE A 89 -1.03 6.47 13.03
N LEU A 90 -1.13 6.03 14.28
CA LEU A 90 -1.91 6.71 15.32
C LEU A 90 -1.32 8.09 15.67
N GLU A 91 0.00 8.17 15.86
CA GLU A 91 0.69 9.41 16.18
C GLU A 91 0.48 10.48 15.09
N ARG A 92 0.58 10.07 13.83
CA ARG A 92 0.41 10.96 12.67
C ARG A 92 -1.05 11.17 12.27
N LYS A 93 -1.99 10.45 12.90
CA LYS A 93 -3.44 10.48 12.59
C LYS A 93 -3.72 10.28 11.09
N LEU A 94 -2.97 9.39 10.46
CA LEU A 94 -3.07 9.17 9.02
C LEU A 94 -4.41 8.47 8.66
N PRO A 95 -5.08 8.87 7.57
CA PRO A 95 -6.33 8.27 7.11
C PRO A 95 -6.08 6.94 6.37
N VAL A 96 -5.38 6.02 7.02
CA VAL A 96 -4.96 4.73 6.45
C VAL A 96 -5.42 3.58 7.32
N ARG A 97 -5.50 2.38 6.73
CA ARG A 97 -5.78 1.12 7.45
C ARG A 97 -4.50 0.31 7.54
N PHE A 98 -4.20 -0.16 8.74
CA PHE A 98 -3.16 -1.16 8.92
C PHE A 98 -3.62 -2.52 8.37
N GLN A 99 -2.78 -3.19 7.58
CA GLN A 99 -3.05 -4.52 7.03
C GLN A 99 -1.80 -5.41 7.13
N LEU A 100 -1.93 -6.60 7.72
CA LEU A 100 -0.87 -7.61 7.67
C LEU A 100 -0.87 -8.35 6.34
N GLN A 101 0.32 -8.74 5.87
CA GLN A 101 0.47 -9.74 4.82
C GLN A 101 0.19 -11.13 5.39
N MET A 102 -1.10 -11.46 5.62
CA MET A 102 -1.55 -12.64 6.37
C MET A 102 -0.92 -13.95 5.91
N HIS A 103 -0.67 -14.12 4.60
CA HIS A 103 -0.04 -15.32 4.07
C HIS A 103 1.35 -15.61 4.68
N LYS A 104 2.09 -14.58 5.09
CA LYS A 104 3.41 -14.72 5.75
C LYS A 104 3.31 -15.29 7.17
N PHE A 105 2.12 -15.31 7.76
CA PHE A 105 1.87 -15.87 9.10
C PHE A 105 1.20 -17.25 9.04
N ILE A 106 0.54 -17.57 7.92
CA ILE A 106 -0.18 -18.85 7.72
C ILE A 106 0.76 -19.90 7.11
N TRP A 107 1.58 -19.48 6.14
CA TRP A 107 2.56 -20.34 5.47
C TRP A 107 3.98 -19.88 5.79
N GLU A 108 4.96 -20.73 5.47
CA GLU A 108 6.37 -20.35 5.48
C GLU A 108 6.54 -19.01 4.73
N PRO A 109 7.24 -18.02 5.30
CA PRO A 109 7.31 -16.68 4.72
C PRO A 109 7.82 -16.66 3.27
N GLU A 110 8.66 -17.61 2.88
CA GLU A 110 9.23 -17.72 1.53
C GLU A 110 8.37 -18.57 0.57
N ALA A 111 7.27 -19.16 1.03
CA ALA A 111 6.36 -19.92 0.20
C ALA A 111 5.79 -19.06 -0.94
N ARG A 112 5.73 -19.63 -2.14
CA ARG A 112 5.20 -18.98 -3.34
C ARG A 112 3.93 -19.69 -3.79
N GLY A 113 2.97 -18.92 -4.31
CA GLY A 113 1.71 -19.46 -4.84
C GLY A 113 0.66 -19.80 -3.77
N VAL A 114 0.72 -19.13 -2.61
CA VAL A 114 -0.17 -19.30 -1.46
C VAL A 114 -1.01 -18.06 -1.20
#